data_AF-A0A966SZL8-F1
#
_entry.id   AF-A0A966SZL8-F1
#
_cell.length_a   1.000
_cell.length_b   1.000
_cell.length_c   1.000
_cell.angle_alpha   90.00
_cell.angle_beta   90.00
_cell.angle_gamma   90.00
#
_symmetry.space_group_name_H-M   'P 1'
#
loop_
_entity.id
_entity.type
_entity.pdbx_description
1 polymer ?
#
loop_
_entity_poly.entity_id
_entity_poly.type
_entity_poly.pdbx_seq_one_letter_code
_entity_poly.pdbx_strand_id
1 'polypeptide(L)'
;LERELQQQRGNLRQLERHNQKLDYRDGLRLLTEQRALSTALAKFADDRRRYGTLQSTYAEKLRNLNWLARRQVVAPLASEVVSAEQGLTNTSVSLDDIKIQERTVVTNYQQVKLNLETQALQRRYQIDDLKRQIRVTEARIAYDGKVEAGRDGTVLDLQVIPGQTVNMGQRLGTIGRPEQPIPRSRPLRAVAYFAPADARRLPLGLPVEVVPQWNQRGRFGGIVGKVSQVLTLPATQEDISTTIGNPQLAEELTKNGPVMRSEIALERDPRSVDGYRWTLSGGSGVFPIRDGLTITTHAYVEWRSPITYVIPGLRSLTGGYRRPWIDLRWNLPFLRQPGTLS
;
A
#
# COMPACT_ATOMS: atom_id res chain seq x y z
N LEU A 1 -7.61 17.70 -5.66
CA LEU A 1 -8.19 16.36 -5.83
C LEU A 1 -9.72 16.39 -5.94
N GLU A 2 -10.48 16.95 -4.99
CA GLU A 2 -11.96 16.94 -5.10
C GLU A 2 -12.52 17.72 -6.31
N ARG A 3 -12.00 18.93 -6.57
CA ARG A 3 -12.36 19.71 -7.78
C ARG A 3 -12.01 18.96 -9.07
N GLU A 4 -10.87 18.29 -9.07
CA GLU A 4 -10.39 17.47 -10.20
C GLU A 4 -11.31 16.26 -10.42
N LEU A 5 -11.71 15.56 -9.35
CA LEU A 5 -12.68 14.47 -9.41
C LEU A 5 -14.03 14.94 -9.99
N GLN A 6 -14.51 16.12 -9.59
CA GLN A 6 -15.73 16.71 -10.13
C GLN A 6 -15.60 17.01 -11.63
N GLN A 7 -14.47 17.57 -12.06
CA GLN A 7 -14.17 17.82 -13.47
C GLN A 7 -14.11 16.51 -14.27
N GLN A 8 -13.39 15.50 -13.77
CA GLN A 8 -13.29 14.18 -14.41
C GLN A 8 -14.67 13.52 -14.58
N ARG A 9 -15.51 13.55 -13.53
CA ARG A 9 -16.90 13.05 -13.58
C ARG A 9 -17.75 13.82 -14.60
N GLY A 10 -17.56 15.14 -14.69
CA GLY A 10 -18.20 15.98 -15.71
C GLY A 10 -17.81 15.56 -17.13
N ASN A 11 -16.51 15.43 -17.37
CA ASN A 11 -15.95 14.98 -18.66
C ASN A 11 -16.45 13.58 -19.04
N LEU A 12 -16.52 12.66 -18.06
CA LEU A 12 -17.03 11.30 -18.29
C LEU A 12 -18.48 11.32 -18.78
N ARG A 13 -19.35 12.07 -18.11
CA ARG A 13 -20.76 12.20 -18.53
C ARG A 13 -20.88 12.78 -19.94
N GLN A 14 -20.03 13.74 -20.27
CA GLN A 14 -20.01 14.32 -21.61
C GLN A 14 -19.58 13.30 -22.67
N LEU A 15 -18.51 12.53 -22.40
CA LEU A 15 -18.04 11.48 -23.28
C LEU A 15 -19.07 10.37 -23.46
N GLU A 16 -19.73 9.91 -22.39
CA GLU A 16 -20.77 8.88 -22.48
C GLU A 16 -21.97 9.36 -23.30
N ARG A 17 -22.43 10.60 -23.09
CA ARG A 17 -23.50 11.20 -23.90
C ARG A 17 -23.10 11.34 -25.37
N HIS A 18 -21.86 11.74 -25.64
CA HIS A 18 -21.37 11.85 -27.01
C HIS A 18 -21.28 10.47 -27.68
N ASN A 19 -20.75 9.47 -26.98
CA ASN A 19 -20.65 8.11 -27.46
C ASN A 19 -22.03 7.51 -27.77
N GLN A 20 -23.03 7.68 -26.91
CA GLN A 20 -24.40 7.22 -27.17
C GLN A 20 -24.99 7.83 -28.46
N LYS A 21 -24.77 9.13 -28.68
CA LYS A 21 -25.23 9.81 -29.91
C LYS A 21 -24.52 9.27 -31.15
N LEU A 22 -23.23 8.98 -31.04
CA LEU A 22 -22.45 8.43 -32.14
C LEU A 22 -22.83 6.97 -32.42
N ASP A 23 -22.99 6.13 -31.40
CA ASP A 23 -23.44 4.74 -31.54
C ASP A 23 -24.79 4.66 -32.27
N TYR A 24 -25.72 5.56 -31.92
CA TYR A 24 -27.00 5.67 -32.62
C TYR A 24 -26.82 6.04 -34.11
N ARG A 25 -25.96 7.02 -34.41
CA ARG A 25 -25.67 7.43 -35.80
C ARG A 25 -24.98 6.32 -36.60
N ASP A 26 -24.05 5.59 -35.97
CA ASP A 26 -23.32 4.49 -36.57
C ASP A 26 -24.27 3.34 -36.91
N GLY A 27 -25.24 3.04 -36.04
CA GLY A 27 -26.32 2.08 -36.31
C GLY A 27 -27.18 2.46 -37.52
N LEU A 28 -27.60 3.73 -37.62
CA LEU A 28 -28.38 4.23 -38.77
C LEU A 28 -27.57 4.16 -40.07
N ARG A 29 -26.28 4.50 -40.01
CA ARG A 29 -25.37 4.42 -41.16
C ARG A 29 -25.22 2.97 -41.62
N LEU A 30 -24.94 2.05 -40.70
CA LEU A 30 -24.77 0.63 -41.02
C LEU A 30 -26.03 0.05 -41.67
N LEU A 31 -27.21 0.43 -41.18
CA LEU A 31 -28.49 0.00 -41.75
C LEU A 31 -28.71 0.55 -43.18
N THR A 32 -28.26 1.79 -43.44
CA THR A 32 -28.31 2.40 -44.77
C THR A 32 -27.35 1.69 -45.74
N GLU A 33 -26.12 1.43 -45.30
CA GLU A 33 -25.11 0.68 -46.08
C GLU A 33 -25.57 -0.75 -46.36
N GLN A 34 -26.22 -1.41 -45.39
CA GLN A 34 -26.78 -2.75 -45.57
C GLN A 34 -27.88 -2.79 -46.63
N ARG A 35 -28.75 -1.78 -46.67
CA ARG A 35 -29.79 -1.64 -47.72
C ARG A 35 -29.17 -1.37 -49.09
N ALA A 36 -28.13 -0.53 -49.16
CA ALA A 36 -27.40 -0.27 -50.40
C ALA A 36 -26.74 -1.56 -50.93
N LEU A 37 -26.09 -2.32 -50.03
CA LEU A 37 -25.52 -3.63 -50.32
C LEU A 37 -26.57 -4.59 -50.88
N SER A 38 -27.70 -4.77 -50.20
CA SER A 38 -28.74 -5.70 -50.65
C SER A 38 -29.30 -5.32 -52.02
N THR A 39 -29.45 -4.02 -52.28
CA THR A 39 -29.95 -3.51 -53.57
C THR A 39 -28.94 -3.76 -54.69
N ALA A 40 -27.66 -3.50 -54.44
CA ALA A 40 -26.58 -3.75 -55.40
C ALA A 40 -26.44 -5.24 -55.71
N LEU A 41 -26.46 -6.10 -54.69
CA LEU A 41 -26.39 -7.56 -54.87
C LEU A 41 -27.59 -8.10 -55.67
N ALA A 42 -28.81 -7.59 -55.40
CA ALA A 42 -29.98 -7.97 -56.18
C ALA A 42 -29.85 -7.59 -57.66
N LYS A 43 -29.33 -6.39 -57.94
CA LYS A 43 -29.06 -5.95 -59.31
C LYS A 43 -28.00 -6.82 -60.00
N PHE A 44 -26.87 -7.08 -59.35
CA PHE A 44 -25.81 -7.93 -59.92
C PHE A 44 -26.27 -9.37 -60.13
N ALA A 45 -27.11 -9.91 -59.23
CA ALA A 45 -27.72 -11.21 -59.42
C ALA A 45 -28.62 -11.25 -60.67
N ASP A 46 -29.37 -10.18 -60.94
CA ASP A 46 -30.18 -10.06 -62.14
C ASP A 46 -29.33 -9.94 -63.41
N ASP A 47 -28.33 -9.06 -63.40
CA ASP A 47 -27.40 -8.85 -64.51
C ASP A 47 -26.64 -10.16 -64.83
N ARG A 48 -26.16 -10.88 -63.82
CA ARG A 48 -25.51 -12.19 -63.99
C ARG A 48 -26.43 -13.21 -64.67
N ARG A 49 -27.73 -13.23 -64.33
CA ARG A 49 -28.71 -14.10 -65.01
C ARG A 49 -28.88 -13.69 -66.47
N ARG A 50 -29.07 -12.40 -66.76
CA ARG A 50 -29.23 -11.87 -68.12
C ARG A 50 -28.02 -12.18 -69.00
N TYR A 51 -26.82 -11.83 -68.54
CA TYR A 51 -25.60 -12.12 -69.29
C TYR A 51 -25.32 -13.62 -69.39
N GLY A 52 -25.68 -14.43 -68.39
CA GLY A 52 -25.62 -15.90 -68.47
C GLY A 52 -26.51 -16.46 -69.59
N THR A 53 -27.75 -15.97 -69.70
CA THR A 53 -28.65 -16.37 -70.80
C THR A 53 -28.16 -15.89 -72.17
N LEU A 54 -27.55 -14.71 -72.23
CA LEU A 54 -26.98 -14.18 -73.47
C LEU A 54 -25.74 -15.00 -73.89
N GLN A 55 -24.91 -15.40 -72.93
CA GLN A 55 -23.74 -16.25 -73.15
C GLN A 55 -24.17 -17.62 -73.70
N SER A 56 -25.19 -18.26 -73.11
CA SER A 56 -25.71 -19.53 -73.62
C SER A 56 -26.29 -19.38 -75.02
N THR A 57 -27.00 -18.28 -75.30
CA THR A 57 -27.55 -17.99 -76.63
C THR A 57 -26.46 -17.84 -77.69
N TYR A 58 -25.39 -17.07 -77.41
CA TYR A 58 -24.26 -16.94 -78.34
C TYR A 58 -23.50 -18.26 -78.50
N ALA A 59 -23.31 -19.03 -77.43
CA ALA A 59 -22.67 -20.34 -77.49
C ALA A 59 -23.49 -21.34 -78.34
N GLU A 60 -24.81 -21.32 -78.22
CA GLU A 60 -25.72 -22.11 -79.07
C GLU A 60 -25.65 -21.66 -80.53
N LYS A 61 -25.71 -20.35 -80.79
CA LYS A 61 -25.57 -19.79 -82.14
C LYS A 61 -24.26 -20.22 -82.78
N LEU A 62 -23.15 -20.17 -82.04
CA LEU A 62 -21.83 -20.59 -82.51
C LEU A 62 -21.79 -22.09 -82.83
N ARG A 63 -22.38 -22.94 -81.99
CA ARG A 63 -22.50 -24.39 -82.25
C ARG A 63 -23.28 -24.66 -83.54
N ASN A 64 -24.41 -23.97 -83.74
CA ASN A 64 -25.26 -24.14 -84.92
C ASN A 64 -24.54 -23.67 -86.20
N LEU A 65 -23.88 -22.51 -86.16
CA LEU A 65 -23.10 -21.98 -87.30
C LEU A 65 -21.95 -22.92 -87.67
N ASN A 66 -21.21 -23.44 -86.68
CA ASN A 66 -20.14 -24.41 -86.90
C ASN A 66 -20.65 -25.73 -87.48
N TRP A 67 -21.83 -26.18 -87.05
CA TRP A 67 -22.47 -27.37 -87.61
C TRP A 67 -22.87 -27.16 -89.08
N LEU A 68 -23.45 -26.01 -89.43
CA LEU A 68 -23.83 -25.65 -90.79
C LEU A 68 -22.60 -25.55 -91.72
N ALA A 69 -21.54 -24.88 -91.26
CA ALA A 69 -20.29 -24.72 -92.01
C ALA A 69 -19.63 -26.07 -92.37
N ARG A 70 -19.81 -27.10 -91.52
CA ARG A 70 -19.29 -28.46 -91.79
C ARG A 70 -20.11 -29.24 -92.81
N ARG A 71 -21.39 -28.89 -93.04
CA ARG A 71 -22.34 -29.74 -93.78
C ARG A 71 -22.68 -29.25 -95.19
N GLN A 72 -22.60 -27.94 -95.50
CA GLN A 72 -22.77 -27.43 -96.88
C GLN A 72 -22.22 -26.00 -97.07
N VAL A 73 -21.65 -25.76 -98.26
CA VAL A 73 -20.82 -24.62 -98.67
C VAL A 73 -21.62 -23.31 -98.79
N VAL A 74 -21.38 -22.35 -97.89
CA VAL A 74 -21.80 -20.96 -98.10
C VAL A 74 -20.69 -20.02 -97.62
N ALA A 75 -20.10 -19.26 -98.55
CA ALA A 75 -19.03 -18.30 -98.27
C ALA A 75 -19.38 -17.11 -97.33
N PRO A 76 -20.64 -16.68 -97.09
CA PRO A 76 -20.90 -15.52 -96.23
C PRO A 76 -20.98 -15.83 -94.71
N LEU A 77 -20.79 -17.07 -94.24
CA LEU A 77 -20.92 -17.44 -92.82
C LEU A 77 -19.79 -16.91 -91.92
N ALA A 78 -18.63 -16.54 -92.48
CA ALA A 78 -17.47 -16.11 -91.71
C ALA A 78 -17.76 -14.85 -90.87
N SER A 79 -18.51 -13.88 -91.42
CA SER A 79 -18.87 -12.65 -90.69
C SER A 79 -19.81 -12.93 -89.52
N GLU A 80 -20.78 -13.85 -89.69
CA GLU A 80 -21.69 -14.24 -88.62
C GLU A 80 -20.98 -14.99 -87.50
N VAL A 81 -20.06 -15.91 -87.82
CA VAL A 81 -19.24 -16.62 -86.83
C VAL A 81 -18.41 -15.62 -86.03
N VAL A 82 -17.68 -14.73 -86.69
CA VAL A 82 -16.87 -13.69 -86.02
C VAL A 82 -17.75 -12.83 -85.11
N SER A 83 -18.95 -12.42 -85.57
CA SER A 83 -19.87 -11.63 -84.73
C SER A 83 -20.38 -12.40 -83.50
N ALA A 84 -20.61 -13.71 -83.63
CA ALA A 84 -21.06 -14.56 -82.53
C ALA A 84 -19.93 -14.84 -81.53
N GLU A 85 -18.69 -15.04 -82.01
CA GLU A 85 -17.50 -15.16 -81.16
C GLU A 85 -17.22 -13.86 -80.39
N GLN A 86 -17.31 -12.71 -81.06
CA GLN A 86 -17.19 -11.40 -80.42
C GLN A 86 -18.29 -11.20 -79.38
N GLY A 87 -19.55 -11.53 -79.70
CA GLY A 87 -20.67 -11.47 -78.77
C GLY A 87 -20.47 -12.35 -77.54
N LEU A 88 -20.00 -13.59 -77.73
CA LEU A 88 -19.70 -14.53 -76.64
C LEU A 88 -18.56 -14.00 -75.75
N THR A 89 -17.49 -13.52 -76.36
CA THR A 89 -16.32 -12.99 -75.66
C THR A 89 -16.69 -11.75 -74.83
N ASN A 90 -17.38 -10.79 -75.44
CA ASN A 90 -17.83 -9.57 -74.78
C ASN A 90 -18.80 -9.87 -73.61
N THR A 91 -19.68 -10.87 -73.79
CA THR A 91 -20.59 -11.31 -72.73
C THR A 91 -19.84 -11.98 -71.58
N SER A 92 -18.80 -12.77 -71.89
CA SER A 92 -17.94 -13.39 -70.87
C SER A 92 -17.18 -12.35 -70.06
N VAL A 93 -16.59 -11.34 -70.72
CA VAL A 93 -15.92 -10.21 -70.05
C VAL A 93 -16.92 -9.48 -69.14
N SER A 94 -18.11 -9.18 -69.66
CA SER A 94 -19.17 -8.53 -68.86
C SER A 94 -19.58 -9.37 -67.64
N LEU A 95 -19.64 -10.70 -67.75
CA LEU A 95 -19.93 -11.58 -66.61
C LEU A 95 -18.83 -11.56 -65.55
N ASP A 96 -17.56 -11.54 -65.97
CA ASP A 96 -16.44 -11.47 -65.04
C ASP A 96 -16.37 -10.10 -64.36
N ASP A 97 -16.65 -9.02 -65.09
CA ASP A 97 -16.79 -7.68 -64.52
C ASP A 97 -17.89 -7.64 -63.44
N ILE A 98 -19.07 -8.24 -63.70
CA ILE A 98 -20.14 -8.30 -62.69
C ILE A 98 -19.72 -9.07 -61.44
N LYS A 99 -19.00 -10.19 -61.57
CA LYS A 99 -18.47 -10.94 -60.41
C LYS A 99 -17.48 -10.10 -59.60
N ILE A 100 -16.62 -9.34 -60.29
CA ILE A 100 -15.67 -8.43 -59.64
C ILE A 100 -16.42 -7.33 -58.89
N GLN A 101 -17.41 -6.69 -59.52
CA GLN A 101 -18.23 -5.65 -58.90
C GLN A 101 -19.00 -6.17 -57.67
N GLU A 102 -19.57 -7.37 -57.75
CA GLU A 102 -20.25 -8.02 -56.63
C GLU A 102 -19.30 -8.17 -55.43
N ARG A 103 -18.09 -8.69 -55.66
CA ARG A 103 -17.09 -8.88 -54.61
C ARG A 103 -16.56 -7.57 -54.04
N THR A 104 -16.38 -6.56 -54.90
CA THR A 104 -15.98 -5.21 -54.49
C THR A 104 -17.00 -4.58 -53.55
N VAL A 105 -18.29 -4.66 -53.88
CA VAL A 105 -19.36 -4.09 -53.06
C VAL A 105 -19.47 -4.76 -51.69
N VAL A 106 -19.32 -6.09 -51.62
CA VAL A 106 -19.26 -6.83 -50.34
C VAL A 106 -18.04 -6.40 -49.51
N THR A 107 -16.87 -6.29 -50.15
CA THR A 107 -15.62 -5.88 -49.47
C THR A 107 -15.73 -4.45 -48.93
N ASN A 108 -16.31 -3.53 -49.71
CA ASN A 108 -16.52 -2.15 -49.29
C ASN A 108 -17.45 -2.07 -48.05
N TYR A 109 -18.54 -2.83 -48.04
CA TYR A 109 -19.42 -2.91 -46.87
C TYR A 109 -18.68 -3.45 -45.63
N GLN A 110 -17.88 -4.50 -45.79
CA GLN A 110 -17.07 -5.06 -44.69
C GLN A 110 -16.06 -4.05 -44.15
N GLN A 111 -15.38 -3.29 -45.02
CA GLN A 111 -14.45 -2.23 -44.60
C GLN A 111 -15.18 -1.13 -43.82
N VAL A 112 -16.35 -0.66 -44.29
CA VAL A 112 -17.15 0.34 -43.57
C VAL A 112 -17.56 -0.20 -42.20
N LYS A 113 -18.05 -1.44 -42.12
CA LYS A 113 -18.42 -2.08 -40.85
C LYS A 113 -17.24 -2.15 -39.88
N LEU A 114 -16.08 -2.65 -40.33
CA LEU A 114 -14.88 -2.74 -39.50
C LEU A 114 -14.39 -1.37 -39.02
N ASN A 115 -14.45 -0.35 -39.88
CA ASN A 115 -14.09 1.02 -39.51
C ASN A 115 -15.01 1.57 -38.41
N LEU A 116 -16.32 1.34 -38.50
CA LEU A 116 -17.27 1.75 -37.47
C LEU A 116 -17.04 0.99 -36.14
N GLU A 117 -16.81 -0.33 -36.20
CA GLU A 117 -16.50 -1.14 -35.01
C GLU A 117 -15.20 -0.67 -34.33
N THR A 118 -14.17 -0.36 -35.11
CA THR A 118 -12.90 0.15 -34.60
C THR A 118 -13.08 1.51 -33.94
N GLN A 119 -13.84 2.42 -34.55
CA GLN A 119 -14.16 3.72 -33.97
C GLN A 119 -14.95 3.58 -32.65
N ALA A 120 -15.97 2.72 -32.61
CA ALA A 120 -16.73 2.46 -31.40
C ALA A 120 -15.85 1.89 -30.27
N LEU A 121 -14.94 0.96 -30.62
CA LEU A 121 -13.98 0.40 -29.68
C LEU A 121 -13.02 1.46 -29.12
N GLN A 122 -12.49 2.34 -29.97
CA GLN A 122 -11.64 3.46 -29.54
C GLN A 122 -12.36 4.41 -28.57
N ARG A 123 -13.61 4.78 -28.86
CA ARG A 123 -14.42 5.63 -27.96
C ARG A 123 -14.65 4.95 -26.61
N ARG A 124 -14.95 3.65 -26.62
CA ARG A 124 -15.15 2.86 -25.40
C ARG A 124 -13.87 2.76 -24.56
N TYR A 125 -12.72 2.56 -25.19
CA TYR A 125 -11.43 2.60 -24.48
C TYR A 125 -11.17 3.95 -23.81
N GLN A 126 -11.49 5.07 -24.45
CA GLN A 126 -11.35 6.41 -23.85
C GLN A 126 -12.25 6.57 -22.61
N ILE A 127 -13.49 6.07 -22.67
CA ILE A 127 -14.43 6.09 -21.54
C ILE A 127 -13.90 5.23 -20.39
N ASP A 128 -13.45 4.00 -20.70
CA ASP A 128 -12.96 3.06 -19.69
C ASP A 128 -11.65 3.55 -19.05
N ASP A 129 -10.79 4.21 -19.82
CA ASP A 129 -9.58 4.86 -19.30
C ASP A 129 -9.93 5.97 -18.31
N LEU A 130 -10.83 6.88 -18.68
CA LEU A 130 -11.26 7.94 -17.77
C LEU A 130 -11.95 7.40 -16.51
N LYS A 131 -12.73 6.31 -16.63
CA LYS A 131 -13.31 5.61 -15.46
C LYS A 131 -12.23 5.05 -14.54
N ARG A 132 -11.13 4.50 -15.09
CA ARG A 132 -9.99 4.05 -14.28
C ARG A 132 -9.32 5.23 -13.57
N GLN A 133 -9.07 6.34 -14.27
CA GLN A 133 -8.49 7.54 -13.67
C GLN A 133 -9.34 8.07 -12.51
N ILE A 134 -10.67 8.15 -12.69
CA ILE A 134 -11.61 8.53 -11.63
C ILE A 134 -11.48 7.62 -10.41
N ARG A 135 -11.45 6.30 -10.59
CA ARG A 135 -11.29 5.35 -9.47
C ARG A 135 -9.98 5.56 -8.70
N VAL A 136 -8.89 5.87 -9.41
CA VAL A 136 -7.60 6.18 -8.77
C VAL A 136 -7.70 7.48 -7.97
N THR A 137 -8.30 8.53 -8.53
CA THR A 137 -8.52 9.79 -7.83
C THR A 137 -9.40 9.61 -6.58
N GLU A 138 -10.47 8.81 -6.69
CA GLU A 138 -11.36 8.48 -5.56
C GLU A 138 -10.62 7.73 -4.45
N ALA A 139 -9.84 6.71 -4.81
CA ALA A 139 -9.02 5.97 -3.85
C ALA A 139 -8.01 6.88 -3.15
N ARG A 140 -7.40 7.82 -3.88
CA ARG A 140 -6.45 8.80 -3.31
C ARG A 140 -7.14 9.75 -2.35
N ILE A 141 -8.32 10.27 -2.67
CA ILE A 141 -9.09 11.12 -1.76
C ILE A 141 -9.52 10.34 -0.51
N ALA A 142 -9.94 9.08 -0.67
CA ALA A 142 -10.34 8.25 0.46
C ALA A 142 -9.16 7.96 1.41
N TYR A 143 -7.98 7.71 0.86
CA TYR A 143 -6.77 7.43 1.62
C TYR A 143 -6.16 8.69 2.26
N ASP A 144 -5.99 9.76 1.48
CA ASP A 144 -5.34 10.99 1.94
C ASP A 144 -6.30 11.88 2.76
N GLY A 145 -7.61 11.77 2.53
CA GLY A 145 -8.63 12.63 3.15
C GLY A 145 -9.06 12.20 4.54
N LYS A 146 -8.77 10.96 4.95
CA LYS A 146 -9.12 10.45 6.28
C LYS A 146 -7.87 9.99 7.03
N VAL A 147 -7.47 10.77 8.03
CA VAL A 147 -6.36 10.42 8.92
C VAL A 147 -6.92 9.69 10.14
N GLU A 148 -6.54 8.42 10.30
CA GLU A 148 -6.91 7.59 11.44
C GLU A 148 -5.70 7.37 12.36
N ALA A 149 -5.95 7.28 13.68
CA ALA A 149 -4.92 6.93 14.64
C ALA A 149 -4.64 5.42 14.60
N GLY A 150 -3.37 5.03 14.42
CA GLY A 150 -2.97 3.61 14.42
C GLY A 150 -2.96 2.93 15.80
N ARG A 151 -3.33 3.64 16.87
CA ARG A 151 -3.41 3.12 18.24
C ARG A 151 -4.50 3.84 19.03
N ASP A 152 -5.04 3.14 20.02
CA ASP A 152 -5.97 3.73 20.99
C ASP A 152 -5.23 4.75 21.89
N GLY A 153 -5.90 5.86 22.19
CA GLY A 153 -5.36 6.93 23.02
C GLY A 153 -6.32 8.09 23.22
N THR A 154 -5.89 9.09 23.99
CA THR A 154 -6.57 10.38 24.17
C THR A 154 -5.80 11.45 23.41
N VAL A 155 -6.53 12.33 22.72
CA VAL A 155 -5.93 13.48 22.02
C VAL A 155 -5.40 14.46 23.07
N LEU A 156 -4.08 14.65 23.11
CA LEU A 156 -3.41 15.56 24.04
C LEU A 156 -3.34 16.98 23.48
N ASP A 157 -3.08 17.09 22.18
CA ASP A 157 -2.88 18.36 21.48
C ASP A 157 -3.28 18.19 20.01
N LEU A 158 -3.87 19.23 19.44
CA LEU A 158 -4.23 19.33 18.02
C LEU A 158 -3.71 20.67 17.49
N GLN A 159 -2.71 20.61 16.62
CA GLN A 159 -1.96 21.76 16.10
C GLN A 159 -2.53 22.28 14.78
N VAL A 160 -3.81 22.00 14.52
CA VAL A 160 -4.50 22.39 13.30
C VAL A 160 -5.88 22.92 13.62
N ILE A 161 -6.32 23.91 12.84
CA ILE A 161 -7.65 24.51 12.97
C ILE A 161 -8.56 24.12 11.79
N PRO A 162 -9.90 24.11 11.98
CA PRO A 162 -10.84 23.87 10.90
C PRO A 162 -10.62 24.83 9.72
N GLY A 163 -10.57 24.28 8.50
CA GLY A 163 -10.36 25.06 7.27
C GLY A 163 -8.90 25.32 6.91
N GLN A 164 -7.94 24.94 7.75
CA GLN A 164 -6.51 25.03 7.43
C GLN A 164 -6.10 23.94 6.41
N THR A 165 -5.38 24.34 5.37
CA THR A 165 -4.72 23.40 4.45
C THR A 165 -3.51 22.76 5.13
N VAL A 166 -3.42 21.43 5.08
CA VAL A 166 -2.32 20.65 5.66
C VAL A 166 -1.52 19.93 4.57
N ASN A 167 -0.22 19.79 4.79
CA ASN A 167 0.69 19.10 3.87
C ASN A 167 0.86 17.62 4.24
N MET A 168 1.24 16.80 3.25
CA MET A 168 1.61 15.40 3.52
C MET A 168 2.79 15.33 4.49
N GLY A 169 2.69 14.45 5.50
CA GLY A 169 3.69 14.29 6.56
C GLY A 169 3.65 15.37 7.64
N GLN A 170 2.77 16.37 7.53
CA GLN A 170 2.60 17.38 8.58
C GLN A 170 2.01 16.73 9.83
N ARG A 171 2.65 16.97 10.99
CA ARG A 171 2.12 16.56 12.29
C ARG A 171 0.85 17.37 12.58
N LEU A 172 -0.27 16.68 12.76
CA LEU A 172 -1.56 17.31 13.07
C LEU A 172 -1.79 17.46 14.57
N GLY A 173 -1.17 16.62 15.39
CA GLY A 173 -1.39 16.60 16.83
C GLY A 173 -0.65 15.47 17.53
N THR A 174 -1.03 15.22 18.77
CA THR A 174 -0.43 14.18 19.62
C THR A 174 -1.51 13.36 20.29
N ILE A 175 -1.40 12.04 20.16
CA ILE A 175 -2.21 11.08 20.91
C ILE A 175 -1.35 10.42 21.99
N GLY A 176 -1.86 10.40 23.22
CA GLY A 176 -1.19 9.83 24.38
C GLY A 176 -2.15 9.15 25.35
N ARG A 177 -1.70 8.84 26.56
CA ARG A 177 -2.57 8.26 27.61
C ARG A 177 -3.34 9.37 28.34
N PRO A 178 -4.54 9.05 28.87
CA PRO A 178 -5.29 9.98 29.70
C PRO A 178 -4.48 10.37 30.95
N GLU A 179 -4.70 11.58 31.46
CA GLU A 179 -3.95 12.14 32.60
C GLU A 179 -4.12 11.34 33.89
N GLN A 180 -5.24 10.62 34.03
CA GLN A 180 -5.53 9.75 35.16
C GLN A 180 -5.41 8.27 34.77
N PRO A 181 -4.63 7.47 35.51
CA PRO A 181 -4.50 6.05 35.24
C PRO A 181 -5.82 5.32 35.51
N ILE A 182 -6.49 4.87 34.45
CA ILE A 182 -7.65 3.99 34.55
C ILE A 182 -7.14 2.61 35.03
N PRO A 183 -7.82 1.89 35.95
CA PRO A 183 -7.35 0.59 36.45
C PRO A 183 -7.07 -0.47 35.36
N ARG A 184 -7.68 -0.32 34.17
CA ARG A 184 -7.49 -1.20 33.00
C ARG A 184 -6.40 -0.71 32.02
N SER A 185 -5.74 0.41 32.28
CA SER A 185 -4.68 0.94 31.42
C SER A 185 -3.38 0.14 31.59
N ARG A 186 -2.64 -0.05 30.48
CA ARG A 186 -1.32 -0.68 30.53
C ARG A 186 -0.42 0.10 31.51
N PRO A 187 0.29 -0.59 32.43
CA PRO A 187 1.15 0.08 33.41
C PRO A 187 2.20 0.96 32.75
N LEU A 188 2.58 2.04 33.43
CA LEU A 188 3.75 2.82 33.03
C LEU A 188 5.00 1.96 33.18
N ARG A 189 5.95 2.17 32.27
CA ARG A 189 7.29 1.60 32.34
C ARG A 189 8.27 2.74 32.46
N ALA A 190 9.27 2.58 33.31
CA ALA A 190 10.39 3.49 33.37
C ALA A 190 11.41 3.06 32.31
N VAL A 191 11.85 4.00 31.48
CA VAL A 191 12.95 3.80 30.54
C VAL A 191 14.15 4.54 31.09
N ALA A 192 15.24 3.82 31.31
CA ALA A 192 16.48 4.36 31.86
C ALA A 192 17.65 4.03 30.96
N TYR A 193 18.63 4.92 30.92
CA TYR A 193 19.82 4.81 30.09
C TYR A 193 21.04 4.72 30.99
N PHE A 194 21.78 3.62 30.87
CA PHE A 194 22.95 3.34 31.69
C PHE A 194 24.20 3.26 30.82
N ALA A 195 25.36 3.61 31.37
CA ALA A 195 26.62 3.38 30.68
C ALA A 195 26.81 1.86 30.43
N PRO A 196 27.49 1.44 29.34
CA PRO A 196 27.67 0.03 29.02
C PRO A 196 28.27 -0.81 30.15
N ALA A 197 29.19 -0.25 30.93
CA ALA A 197 29.78 -0.92 32.08
C ALA A 197 28.75 -1.24 33.19
N ASP A 198 27.80 -0.34 33.41
CA ASP A 198 26.76 -0.50 34.44
C ASP A 198 25.59 -1.34 33.93
N ALA A 199 25.22 -1.21 32.65
CA ALA A 199 24.15 -1.99 32.04
C ALA A 199 24.43 -3.51 32.06
N ARG A 200 25.71 -3.92 31.92
CA ARG A 200 26.12 -5.34 32.05
C ARG A 200 25.88 -5.91 33.44
N ARG A 201 25.74 -5.05 34.45
CA ARG A 201 25.50 -5.41 35.84
C ARG A 201 24.00 -5.39 36.22
N LEU A 202 23.12 -5.16 35.25
CA LEU A 202 21.66 -5.14 35.45
C LEU A 202 21.03 -6.45 34.94
N PRO A 203 21.03 -7.54 35.73
CA PRO A 203 20.31 -8.74 35.34
C PRO A 203 18.79 -8.49 35.29
N LEU A 204 18.11 -9.28 34.47
CA LEU A 204 16.64 -9.28 34.42
C LEU A 204 16.09 -9.62 35.82
N GLY A 205 15.07 -8.88 36.24
CA GLY A 205 14.42 -9.00 37.53
C GLY A 205 15.09 -8.25 38.68
N LEU A 206 16.26 -7.62 38.47
CA LEU A 206 16.95 -6.86 39.52
C LEU A 206 16.03 -5.76 40.09
N PRO A 207 15.86 -5.67 41.42
CA PRO A 207 15.11 -4.58 42.03
C PRO A 207 15.87 -3.26 41.87
N VAL A 208 15.15 -2.23 41.45
CA VAL A 208 15.67 -0.89 41.21
C VAL A 208 14.75 0.15 41.83
N GLU A 209 15.35 1.23 42.33
CA GLU A 209 14.61 2.39 42.84
C GLU A 209 14.51 3.44 41.73
N VAL A 210 13.29 3.76 41.32
CA VAL A 210 12.99 4.80 40.34
C VAL A 210 12.56 6.07 41.06
N VAL A 211 13.41 7.09 41.04
CA VAL A 211 13.16 8.34 41.77
C VAL A 211 12.75 9.42 40.77
N PRO A 212 11.53 9.97 40.85
CA PRO A 212 11.17 11.11 40.02
C PRO A 212 12.00 12.35 40.36
N GLN A 213 12.30 13.20 39.37
CA GLN A 213 13.12 14.40 39.54
C GLN A 213 12.31 15.64 39.98
N TRP A 214 11.68 15.57 41.14
CA TRP A 214 10.75 16.59 41.65
C TRP A 214 11.17 17.27 42.96
N ASN A 215 12.44 17.23 43.34
CA ASN A 215 13.01 17.81 44.58
C ASN A 215 12.25 17.48 45.89
N GLN A 216 11.47 16.40 45.91
CA GLN A 216 10.65 15.94 47.05
C GLN A 216 10.98 14.50 47.47
N ARG A 217 12.17 14.00 47.13
CA ARG A 217 12.60 12.62 47.45
C ARG A 217 12.48 12.31 48.94
N GLY A 218 12.85 13.25 49.82
CA GLY A 218 12.78 13.06 51.27
C GLY A 218 11.36 12.84 51.80
N ARG A 219 10.33 13.25 51.05
CA ARG A 219 8.92 13.12 51.44
C ARG A 219 8.28 11.82 50.94
N PHE A 220 8.58 11.41 49.71
CA PHE A 220 7.88 10.30 49.05
C PHE A 220 8.73 9.06 48.81
N GLY A 221 10.05 9.19 48.81
CA GLY A 221 10.99 8.13 48.43
C GLY A 221 11.08 7.94 46.92
N GLY A 222 11.41 6.72 46.50
CA GLY A 222 11.37 6.25 45.13
C GLY A 222 10.32 5.17 44.91
N ILE A 223 10.03 4.90 43.64
CA ILE A 223 9.12 3.83 43.20
C ILE A 223 9.92 2.55 43.06
N VAL A 224 9.43 1.47 43.64
CA VAL A 224 10.03 0.14 43.52
C VAL A 224 9.76 -0.40 42.12
N GLY A 225 10.80 -0.78 41.41
CA GLY A 225 10.70 -1.39 40.09
C GLY A 225 11.59 -2.61 39.94
N LYS A 226 11.41 -3.35 38.84
CA LYS A 226 12.27 -4.46 38.43
C LYS A 226 12.73 -4.27 37.00
N VAL A 227 14.00 -4.56 36.74
CA VAL A 227 14.55 -4.57 35.37
C VAL A 227 13.80 -5.63 34.56
N SER A 228 13.07 -5.20 33.54
CA SER A 228 12.29 -6.07 32.67
C SER A 228 13.01 -6.41 31.37
N GLN A 229 13.88 -5.50 30.90
CA GLN A 229 14.68 -5.70 29.71
C GLN A 229 15.89 -4.77 29.74
N VAL A 230 17.03 -5.24 29.21
CA VAL A 230 18.20 -4.42 28.89
C VAL A 230 18.53 -4.71 27.44
N LEU A 231 18.56 -3.68 26.59
CA LEU A 231 18.94 -3.84 25.19
C LEU A 231 20.43 -4.17 25.09
N THR A 232 20.76 -5.05 24.15
CA THR A 232 22.13 -5.55 23.95
C THR A 232 23.01 -4.63 23.13
N LEU A 233 22.41 -3.67 22.43
CA LEU A 233 23.09 -2.67 21.61
C LEU A 233 22.95 -1.28 22.25
N PRO A 234 23.96 -0.41 22.13
CA PRO A 234 23.85 0.99 22.52
C PRO A 234 22.70 1.68 21.78
N ALA A 235 21.95 2.51 22.50
CA ALA A 235 20.90 3.33 21.93
C ALA A 235 21.51 4.50 21.15
N THR A 236 21.00 4.76 19.95
CA THR A 236 21.38 5.93 19.15
C THR A 236 20.60 7.15 19.63
N GLN A 237 21.11 8.36 19.37
CA GLN A 237 20.41 9.60 19.73
C GLN A 237 19.01 9.69 19.07
N GLU A 238 18.85 9.15 17.86
CA GLU A 238 17.56 9.09 17.14
C GLU A 238 16.55 8.13 17.80
N ASP A 239 17.00 6.97 18.30
CA ASP A 239 16.12 6.04 19.04
C ASP A 239 15.66 6.67 20.37
N ILE A 240 16.58 7.36 21.05
CA ILE A 240 16.29 8.05 22.31
C ILE A 240 15.29 9.19 22.07
N SER A 241 15.50 10.02 21.05
CA SER A 241 14.60 11.13 20.73
C SER A 241 13.21 10.65 20.33
N THR A 242 13.13 9.53 19.60
CA THR A 242 11.85 8.89 19.22
C THR A 242 11.12 8.32 20.44
N THR A 243 11.86 7.72 21.37
CA THR A 243 11.28 7.10 22.57
C THR A 243 10.80 8.14 23.59
N ILE A 244 11.59 9.20 23.82
CA ILE A 244 11.30 10.22 24.83
C ILE A 244 10.45 11.37 24.27
N GLY A 245 10.53 11.63 22.96
CA GLY A 245 9.84 12.75 22.31
C GLY A 245 10.49 14.12 22.51
N ASN A 246 11.71 14.17 23.05
CA ASN A 246 12.48 15.41 23.24
C ASN A 246 13.93 15.23 22.76
N PRO A 247 14.36 15.92 21.68
CA PRO A 247 15.71 15.78 21.13
C PRO A 247 16.81 16.38 22.02
N GLN A 248 16.51 17.42 22.81
CA GLN A 248 17.47 18.05 23.71
C GLN A 248 17.83 17.12 24.86
N LEU A 249 16.82 16.44 25.43
CA LEU A 249 17.04 15.45 26.48
C LEU A 249 17.80 14.22 25.95
N ALA A 250 17.59 13.84 24.68
CA ALA A 250 18.34 12.77 24.04
C ALA A 250 19.83 13.11 23.94
N GLU A 251 20.16 14.34 23.56
CA GLU A 251 21.53 14.84 23.49
C GLU A 251 22.22 14.78 24.86
N GLU A 252 21.55 15.29 25.92
CA GLU A 252 22.06 15.26 27.29
C GLU A 252 22.38 13.84 27.78
N LEU A 253 21.51 12.87 27.48
CA LEU A 253 21.71 11.47 27.86
C LEU A 253 22.92 10.82 27.16
N THR A 254 23.21 11.23 25.93
CA THR A 254 24.34 10.71 25.12
C THR A 254 25.64 11.49 25.28
N LYS A 255 25.62 12.63 25.99
CA LYS A 255 26.76 13.56 26.10
C LYS A 255 28.04 12.90 26.60
N ASN A 256 27.92 11.91 27.48
CA ASN A 256 29.06 11.24 28.13
C ASN A 256 29.44 9.90 27.45
N GLY A 257 28.97 9.66 26.22
CA GLY A 257 29.28 8.46 25.45
C GLY A 257 28.06 7.56 25.21
N PRO A 258 28.26 6.36 24.65
CA PRO A 258 27.17 5.43 24.34
C PRO A 258 26.42 5.01 25.60
N VAL A 259 25.10 4.86 25.50
CA VAL A 259 24.23 4.42 26.60
C VAL A 259 23.41 3.20 26.19
N MET A 260 23.12 2.32 27.14
CA MET A 260 22.29 1.13 26.95
C MET A 260 20.91 1.39 27.54
N ARG A 261 19.88 1.17 26.74
CA ARG A 261 18.49 1.33 27.16
C ARG A 261 18.04 0.14 28.01
N SER A 262 17.46 0.45 29.17
CA SER A 262 16.86 -0.51 30.10
C SER A 262 15.40 -0.16 30.35
N GLU A 263 14.53 -1.15 30.27
CA GLU A 263 13.12 -1.02 30.62
C GLU A 263 12.88 -1.57 32.02
N ILE A 264 12.21 -0.78 32.85
CA ILE A 264 11.93 -1.09 34.25
C ILE A 264 10.41 -1.16 34.42
N ALA A 265 9.94 -2.32 34.85
CA ALA A 265 8.55 -2.51 35.24
C ALA A 265 8.35 -1.96 36.65
N LEU A 266 7.43 -1.02 36.82
CA LEU A 266 7.10 -0.45 38.12
C LEU A 266 6.17 -1.39 38.89
N GLU A 267 6.48 -1.65 40.16
CA GLU A 267 5.62 -2.46 41.03
C GLU A 267 4.35 -1.67 41.40
N ARG A 268 3.22 -2.38 41.42
CA ARG A 268 1.93 -1.79 41.80
C ARG A 268 1.61 -2.08 43.26
N ASP A 269 1.00 -1.09 43.91
CA ASP A 269 0.38 -1.25 45.22
C ASP A 269 -1.05 -0.69 45.14
N PRO A 270 -2.09 -1.55 45.21
CA PRO A 270 -3.48 -1.11 45.20
C PRO A 270 -3.86 -0.19 46.36
N ARG A 271 -3.05 -0.14 47.43
CA ARG A 271 -3.25 0.72 48.60
C ARG A 271 -2.60 2.10 48.45
N SER A 272 -1.80 2.29 47.40
CA SER A 272 -1.16 3.56 47.07
C SER A 272 -2.12 4.51 46.34
N VAL A 273 -1.98 5.80 46.57
CA VAL A 273 -2.80 6.87 45.98
C VAL A 273 -2.65 6.92 44.45
N ASP A 274 -1.46 6.65 43.93
CA ASP A 274 -1.15 6.65 42.50
C ASP A 274 -1.05 5.22 41.89
N GLY A 275 -1.29 4.20 42.72
CA GLY A 275 -1.28 2.79 42.31
C GLY A 275 0.11 2.16 42.13
N TYR A 276 1.18 2.86 42.50
CA TYR A 276 2.55 2.34 42.48
C TYR A 276 3.10 2.09 43.88
N ARG A 277 4.04 1.15 44.01
CA ARG A 277 4.70 0.84 45.28
C ARG A 277 5.86 1.80 45.51
N TRP A 278 5.80 2.55 46.61
CA TRP A 278 6.84 3.50 47.00
C TRP A 278 7.68 2.99 48.18
N THR A 279 8.91 3.49 48.31
CA THR A 279 9.84 3.08 49.38
C THR A 279 9.55 3.75 50.72
N LEU A 280 9.04 4.98 50.74
CA LEU A 280 8.81 5.76 51.98
C LEU A 280 7.36 6.20 52.21
N SER A 281 6.52 6.22 51.18
CA SER A 281 5.15 6.78 51.25
C SER A 281 4.11 5.86 50.61
N GLY A 282 2.84 6.26 50.65
CA GLY A 282 1.75 5.64 49.87
C GLY A 282 1.53 6.32 48.52
N GLY A 283 2.56 6.96 47.95
CA GLY A 283 2.49 7.72 46.71
C GLY A 283 2.00 9.16 46.86
N SER A 284 1.88 9.85 45.72
CA SER A 284 1.61 11.29 45.68
C SER A 284 0.23 11.60 45.11
N GLY A 285 -0.65 12.12 45.96
CA GLY A 285 -1.95 12.64 45.50
C GLY A 285 -1.86 13.98 44.76
N VAL A 286 -0.76 14.72 44.91
CA VAL A 286 -0.59 16.06 44.32
C VAL A 286 0.20 16.00 43.01
N PHE A 287 1.09 15.02 42.87
CA PHE A 287 1.93 14.85 41.69
C PHE A 287 1.80 13.43 41.16
N PRO A 288 0.75 13.12 40.38
CA PRO A 288 0.55 11.79 39.83
C PRO A 288 1.68 11.44 38.86
N ILE A 289 2.05 10.16 38.80
CA ILE A 289 3.03 9.66 37.83
C ILE A 289 2.40 9.64 36.44
N ARG A 290 3.03 10.33 35.50
CA ARG A 290 2.55 10.54 34.12
C ARG A 290 3.64 10.18 33.11
N ASP A 291 3.23 9.91 31.88
CA ASP A 291 4.17 9.74 30.76
C ASP A 291 5.04 11.01 30.60
N GLY A 292 6.34 10.85 30.35
CA GLY A 292 7.26 11.97 30.13
C GLY A 292 7.90 12.57 31.38
N LEU A 293 7.63 12.04 32.58
CA LEU A 293 8.29 12.47 33.81
C LEU A 293 9.76 12.04 33.83
N THR A 294 10.68 12.98 34.04
CA THR A 294 12.11 12.67 34.18
C THR A 294 12.38 11.98 35.52
N ILE A 295 13.16 10.90 35.46
CA ILE A 295 13.47 10.02 36.58
C ILE A 295 14.99 9.83 36.68
N THR A 296 15.45 9.56 37.90
CA THR A 296 16.77 9.03 38.17
C THR A 296 16.62 7.62 38.73
N THR A 297 17.29 6.66 38.13
CA THR A 297 17.19 5.26 38.53
C THR A 297 18.43 4.80 39.27
N HIS A 298 18.25 4.21 40.44
CA HIS A 298 19.32 3.65 41.25
C HIS A 298 19.15 2.14 41.28
N ALA A 299 20.18 1.42 40.84
CA ALA A 299 20.23 -0.03 40.89
C ALA A 299 21.23 -0.49 41.95
N TYR A 300 20.81 -1.40 42.82
CA TYR A 300 21.65 -1.97 43.85
C TYR A 300 22.23 -3.29 43.34
N VAL A 301 23.43 -3.24 42.78
CA VAL A 301 24.05 -4.38 42.08
C VAL A 301 24.79 -5.33 43.02
N GLU A 302 25.30 -4.86 44.16
CA GLU A 302 26.06 -5.70 45.10
C GLU A 302 25.99 -5.09 46.51
N TRP A 303 25.61 -5.88 47.52
CA TRP A 303 25.71 -5.48 48.92
C TRP A 303 26.99 -6.09 49.50
N ARG A 304 28.00 -5.25 49.78
CA ARG A 304 29.21 -5.68 50.50
C ARG A 304 29.12 -5.24 51.95
N SER A 305 29.10 -6.20 52.87
CA SER A 305 29.16 -5.92 54.30
C SER A 305 30.39 -5.06 54.64
N PRO A 306 30.24 -3.97 55.43
CA PRO A 306 31.35 -3.06 55.79
C PRO A 306 32.54 -3.77 56.45
N ILE A 307 32.30 -4.90 57.13
CA ILE A 307 33.33 -5.73 57.77
C ILE A 307 34.39 -6.21 56.76
N THR A 308 34.03 -6.36 55.47
CA THR A 308 34.96 -6.78 54.42
C THR A 308 36.04 -5.74 54.13
N TYR A 309 35.80 -4.45 54.42
CA TYR A 309 36.82 -3.39 54.29
C TYR A 309 37.78 -3.29 55.47
N VAL A 310 37.45 -3.89 56.63
CA VAL A 310 38.26 -3.79 57.85
C VAL A 310 39.34 -4.89 57.92
N ILE A 311 39.18 -5.99 57.16
CA ILE A 311 40.10 -7.14 57.18
C ILE A 311 41.01 -7.22 55.93
N PRO A 312 41.68 -6.13 55.52
CA PRO A 312 43.00 -6.24 54.89
C PRO A 312 44.14 -6.11 55.92
N GLY A 313 43.93 -5.31 56.98
CA GLY A 313 44.97 -4.95 57.96
C GLY A 313 45.29 -6.03 59.01
N LEU A 314 44.39 -6.98 59.26
CA LEU A 314 44.62 -8.11 60.17
C LEU A 314 45.32 -9.30 59.49
N ARG A 315 45.49 -9.25 58.15
CA ARG A 315 46.17 -10.29 57.36
C ARG A 315 47.70 -10.23 57.47
N SER A 316 48.28 -9.14 57.95
CA SER A 316 49.74 -8.99 58.11
C SER A 316 50.25 -9.33 59.51
N LEU A 317 49.38 -9.41 60.53
CA LEU A 317 49.78 -9.64 61.93
C LEU A 317 49.63 -11.09 62.42
N THR A 318 48.98 -11.96 61.65
CA THR A 318 48.99 -13.40 61.90
C THR A 318 49.54 -14.10 60.66
N GLY A 319 50.87 -14.16 60.57
CA GLY A 319 51.57 -15.03 59.64
C GLY A 319 51.21 -16.48 59.91
N GLY A 320 50.15 -16.97 59.28
CA GLY A 320 49.62 -18.31 59.46
C GLY A 320 49.20 -18.88 58.11
N TYR A 321 49.88 -19.95 57.70
CA TYR A 321 49.72 -20.65 56.43
C TYR A 321 48.25 -20.88 56.02
N ARG A 322 47.99 -20.70 54.72
CA ARG A 322 46.76 -21.11 54.03
C ARG A 322 46.42 -22.56 54.40
N ARG A 323 45.26 -22.76 55.04
CA ARG A 323 44.59 -24.07 55.11
C ARG A 323 43.18 -23.94 54.53
N PRO A 324 42.80 -24.78 53.55
CA PRO A 324 41.60 -24.61 52.71
C PRO A 324 40.26 -24.82 53.42
N TRP A 325 40.23 -25.09 54.73
CA TRP A 325 38.99 -25.37 55.46
C TRP A 325 38.34 -24.12 56.08
N ILE A 326 39.07 -23.00 56.21
CA ILE A 326 38.55 -21.76 56.81
C ILE A 326 37.67 -20.98 55.82
N ASP A 327 37.97 -21.04 54.52
CA ASP A 327 37.16 -20.37 53.49
C ASP A 327 35.74 -20.97 53.35
N LEU A 328 35.54 -22.24 53.74
CA LEU A 328 34.20 -22.85 53.75
C LEU A 328 33.28 -22.35 54.87
N ARG A 329 33.84 -21.87 56.00
CA ARG A 329 33.04 -21.38 57.13
C ARG A 329 32.54 -19.96 56.96
N TRP A 330 33.17 -19.16 56.11
CA TRP A 330 32.78 -17.76 55.87
C TRP A 330 31.88 -17.59 54.64
N ASN A 331 31.67 -18.66 53.88
CA ASN A 331 30.73 -18.74 52.76
C ASN A 331 29.40 -19.42 53.19
N LEU A 332 28.96 -19.20 54.44
CA LEU A 332 27.73 -19.80 54.94
C LEU A 332 26.50 -18.99 54.50
N PRO A 333 25.41 -19.66 54.07
CA PRO A 333 24.25 -19.03 53.43
C PRO A 333 23.44 -18.08 54.33
N PHE A 334 23.67 -18.06 55.66
CA PHE A 334 22.93 -17.20 56.59
C PHE A 334 23.38 -15.72 56.58
N LEU A 335 24.48 -15.39 55.89
CA LEU A 335 24.95 -14.01 55.68
C LEU A 335 24.41 -13.37 54.39
N ARG A 336 23.54 -14.08 53.63
CA ARG A 336 22.89 -13.57 52.41
C ARG A 336 21.45 -13.17 52.72
N GLN A 337 21.00 -12.03 52.19
CA GLN A 337 19.59 -11.64 52.27
C GLN A 337 18.75 -12.60 51.41
N PRO A 338 17.53 -12.99 51.84
CA PRO A 338 16.66 -13.79 50.99
C PRO A 338 16.29 -12.98 49.72
N GLY A 339 16.66 -13.47 48.54
CA GLY A 339 16.26 -12.89 47.25
C GLY A 339 17.38 -12.40 46.32
N THR A 340 18.65 -12.49 46.72
CA THR A 340 19.77 -12.25 45.80
C THR A 340 20.18 -13.57 45.13
N LEU A 341 20.05 -13.67 43.81
CA LEU A 341 20.45 -14.87 43.04
C LEU A 341 21.97 -15.05 43.07
N SER A 342 22.36 -16.33 43.09
CA SER A 342 23.71 -16.91 43.23
C SER A 342 24.70 -16.54 42.15
#